data_AF-A0A9D1UHM8-F1
#
_entry.id   AF-A0A9D1UHM8-F1
#
_cell.length_a   1.000
_cell.length_b   1.000
_cell.length_c   1.000
_cell.angle_alpha   90.00
_cell.angle_beta   90.00
_cell.angle_gamma   90.00
#
_symmetry.space_group_name_H-M   'P 1'
#
loop_
_entity.id
_entity.type
_entity.pdbx_description
1 polymer ?
#
loop_
_entity_poly.entity_id
_entity_poly.type
_entity_poly.pdbx_seq_one_letter_code
_entity_poly.pdbx_strand_id
1 'polypeptide(L)'
;MKNSIVKSFVLSFVLLLSFVSFAQDKVESAEVDANTKPSSYDPLVAQKFAVDSESQTMVVINENENTVEILSRTKDGFEKTKQLLVDNAEGRHDVFKIYVPQSVAVYEHHIVYLASNRDSSFVKVLTLDGVEKEFFKFRGAAQAFSYDVSTKLLYIAGSNAAGYNVFVIDATKGFDNMTIKGSPSYQYIKKMKADEIAEKDPSGAGLAIIAIGTVFLVLILISVVLSVLFGKLMVNIQNKKGQKQPNAVISDNEKTASKKTSDISGEEFAAIAAAIHLYNDEMHDEESTILTINKVAKAYSPWSSKLYNMNPYRR
;
A
#
# COMPACT_ATOMS: atom_id res chain seq x y z
N MET A 1 3.54 -40.02 -10.11
CA MET A 1 4.65 -39.32 -9.41
C MET A 1 4.88 -37.86 -9.84
N LYS A 2 4.87 -37.51 -11.13
CA LYS A 2 5.23 -36.15 -11.64
C LYS A 2 4.37 -34.98 -11.12
N ASN A 3 3.05 -35.16 -10.96
CA ASN A 3 2.15 -34.12 -10.41
C ASN A 3 2.24 -33.97 -8.89
N SER A 4 2.76 -34.98 -8.18
CA SER A 4 2.93 -34.93 -6.72
C SER A 4 4.06 -33.98 -6.34
N ILE A 5 5.18 -34.06 -7.07
CA ILE A 5 6.38 -33.23 -6.80
C ILE A 5 6.10 -31.74 -7.03
N VAL A 6 5.42 -31.39 -8.13
CA VAL A 6 5.08 -29.98 -8.42
C VAL A 6 4.07 -29.44 -7.40
N LYS A 7 3.06 -30.22 -7.03
CA LYS A 7 2.10 -29.83 -5.99
C LYS A 7 2.76 -29.69 -4.61
N SER A 8 3.68 -30.58 -4.26
CA SER A 8 4.43 -30.51 -3.00
C SER A 8 5.35 -29.29 -2.95
N PHE A 9 5.93 -28.90 -4.08
CA PHE A 9 6.80 -27.72 -4.16
C PHE A 9 5.99 -26.42 -4.08
N VAL A 10 4.85 -26.34 -4.78
CA VAL A 10 3.91 -25.20 -4.68
C VAL A 10 3.34 -25.09 -3.26
N LEU A 11 2.95 -26.22 -2.65
CA LEU A 11 2.45 -26.24 -1.28
C LEU A 11 3.51 -25.79 -0.28
N SER A 12 4.76 -26.26 -0.43
CA SER A 12 5.89 -25.82 0.41
C SER A 12 6.20 -24.34 0.23
N PHE A 13 6.09 -23.81 -0.99
CA PHE A 13 6.32 -22.39 -1.28
C PHE A 13 5.23 -21.49 -0.68
N VAL A 14 3.97 -21.89 -0.79
CA VAL A 14 2.84 -21.20 -0.14
C VAL A 14 3.00 -21.23 1.38
N LEU A 15 3.41 -22.37 1.95
CA LEU A 15 3.66 -22.51 3.39
C LEU A 15 4.79 -21.57 3.88
N LEU A 16 5.86 -21.46 3.10
CA LEU A 16 7.01 -20.60 3.42
C LEU A 16 6.64 -19.10 3.35
N LEU A 17 5.82 -18.70 2.37
CA LEU A 17 5.27 -17.34 2.28
C LEU A 17 4.37 -17.01 3.47
N SER A 18 3.52 -17.94 3.90
CA SER A 18 2.70 -17.76 5.12
C SER A 18 3.54 -17.70 6.39
N PHE A 19 4.66 -18.41 6.49
CA PHE A 19 5.58 -18.31 7.63
C PHE A 19 6.32 -16.97 7.67
N VAL A 20 6.70 -16.40 6.51
CA VAL A 20 7.30 -15.07 6.44
C VAL A 20 6.27 -14.00 6.84
N SER A 21 5.02 -14.10 6.37
CA SER A 21 3.93 -13.22 6.82
C SER A 21 3.67 -13.36 8.33
N PHE A 22 3.66 -14.58 8.87
CA PHE A 22 3.43 -14.83 10.29
C PHE A 22 4.58 -14.32 11.18
N ALA A 23 5.82 -14.41 10.72
CA ALA A 23 6.98 -13.87 11.41
C ALA A 23 6.97 -12.33 11.43
N GLN A 24 6.44 -11.71 10.37
CA GLN A 24 6.33 -10.24 10.28
C GLN A 24 5.23 -9.70 11.20
N ASP A 25 4.11 -10.43 11.34
CA ASP A 25 2.98 -10.05 12.22
C ASP A 25 3.35 -10.17 13.71
N LYS A 26 4.15 -11.19 14.08
CA LYS A 26 4.57 -11.42 15.47
C LYS A 26 5.55 -10.38 16.03
N VAL A 27 6.21 -9.61 15.14
CA VAL A 27 7.13 -8.54 15.55
C VAL A 27 6.38 -7.23 15.84
N GLU A 28 5.13 -7.08 15.39
CA GLU A 28 4.33 -5.86 15.53
C GLU A 28 3.31 -5.92 16.68
N SER A 29 3.06 -7.11 17.23
CA SER A 29 2.31 -7.28 18.49
C SER A 29 3.22 -6.99 19.69
N ALA A 30 3.29 -5.72 20.08
CA ALA A 30 3.82 -5.35 21.40
C ALA A 30 3.05 -6.10 22.49
N GLU A 31 3.76 -6.91 23.29
CA GLU A 31 3.22 -7.51 24.50
C GLU A 31 2.77 -6.40 25.44
N VAL A 32 1.46 -6.24 25.62
CA VAL A 32 0.90 -5.44 26.71
C VAL A 32 1.04 -6.28 27.97
N ASP A 33 2.01 -5.93 28.80
CA ASP A 33 2.25 -6.54 30.11
C ASP A 33 0.95 -6.54 30.94
N ALA A 34 0.36 -7.73 31.12
CA ALA A 34 -0.90 -7.96 31.83
C ALA A 34 -0.85 -7.67 33.35
N ASN A 35 0.31 -7.23 33.86
CA ASN A 35 0.54 -6.92 35.28
C ASN A 35 0.54 -5.41 35.59
N THR A 36 0.23 -4.55 34.63
CA THR A 36 0.10 -3.12 34.87
C THR A 36 -1.29 -2.85 35.45
N LYS A 37 -1.38 -2.27 36.66
CA LYS A 37 -2.65 -1.76 37.23
C LYS A 37 -3.40 -0.97 36.15
N PRO A 38 -4.74 -1.10 36.03
CA PRO A 38 -5.49 -0.34 35.02
C PRO A 38 -5.11 1.13 35.18
N SER A 39 -4.50 1.69 34.15
CA SER A 39 -4.08 3.09 34.16
C SER A 39 -5.32 3.94 34.42
N SER A 40 -5.23 4.90 35.33
CA SER A 40 -6.32 5.85 35.62
C SER A 40 -6.60 6.82 34.45
N TYR A 41 -6.09 6.51 33.26
CA TYR A 41 -6.05 7.36 32.09
C TYR A 41 -6.66 6.63 30.90
N ASP A 42 -7.40 7.38 30.10
CA ASP A 42 -7.90 6.92 28.80
C ASP A 42 -6.71 6.82 27.82
N PRO A 43 -6.52 5.73 27.06
CA PRO A 43 -5.46 5.69 26.05
C PRO A 43 -5.60 6.84 25.06
N LEU A 44 -4.48 7.47 24.70
CA LEU A 44 -4.40 8.57 23.72
C LEU A 44 -4.55 8.03 22.28
N VAL A 45 -5.71 7.43 22.00
CA VAL A 45 -6.07 6.75 20.76
C VAL A 45 -7.44 7.28 20.32
N ALA A 46 -7.65 7.39 19.01
CA ALA A 46 -8.89 7.92 18.46
C ALA A 46 -10.07 7.00 18.80
N GLN A 47 -11.07 7.54 19.49
CA GLN A 47 -12.30 6.83 19.85
C GLN A 47 -13.43 7.26 18.93
N LYS A 48 -14.13 6.28 18.33
CA LYS A 48 -15.22 6.55 17.38
C LYS A 48 -16.59 6.60 18.03
N PHE A 49 -16.70 6.16 19.27
CA PHE A 49 -17.91 6.26 20.08
C PHE A 49 -17.54 6.36 21.55
N ALA A 50 -18.46 6.88 22.35
CA ALA A 50 -18.34 6.93 23.79
C ALA A 50 -19.72 6.79 24.43
N VAL A 51 -19.75 6.32 25.68
CA VAL A 51 -21.00 6.09 26.41
C VAL A 51 -20.87 6.69 27.80
N ASP A 52 -21.86 7.49 28.17
CA ASP A 52 -22.05 7.89 29.56
C ASP A 52 -22.88 6.83 30.29
N SER A 53 -22.30 6.24 31.32
CA SER A 53 -22.96 5.20 32.10
C SER A 53 -24.12 5.72 32.95
N GLU A 54 -24.08 6.99 33.37
CA GLU A 54 -25.10 7.55 34.26
C GLU A 54 -26.36 7.96 33.49
N SER A 55 -26.19 8.75 32.41
CA SER A 55 -27.31 9.17 31.56
C SER A 55 -27.75 8.12 30.55
N GLN A 56 -26.98 7.04 30.37
CA GLN A 56 -27.19 6.05 29.30
C GLN A 56 -27.20 6.71 27.91
N THR A 57 -26.45 7.80 27.75
CA THR A 57 -26.27 8.50 26.47
C THR A 57 -25.06 7.93 25.75
N MET A 58 -25.22 7.55 24.50
CA MET A 58 -24.15 7.14 23.61
C MET A 58 -23.90 8.24 22.58
N VAL A 59 -22.63 8.48 22.28
CA VAL A 59 -22.21 9.42 21.24
C VAL A 59 -21.38 8.66 20.21
N VAL A 60 -21.65 8.86 18.93
CA VAL A 60 -21.02 8.12 17.84
C VAL A 60 -20.60 9.08 16.73
N ILE A 61 -19.43 8.83 16.15
CA ILE A 61 -18.99 9.50 14.93
C ILE A 61 -19.54 8.74 13.71
N ASN A 62 -20.27 9.44 12.85
CA ASN A 62 -20.67 8.95 11.55
C ASN A 62 -19.79 9.60 10.47
N GLU A 63 -18.76 8.88 10.03
CA GLU A 63 -17.80 9.36 9.04
C GLU A 63 -18.41 9.53 7.65
N ASN A 64 -19.44 8.75 7.31
CA ASN A 64 -20.11 8.83 6.00
C ASN A 64 -20.87 10.15 5.85
N GLU A 65 -21.51 10.61 6.92
CA GLU A 65 -22.30 11.85 6.93
C GLU A 65 -21.54 13.04 7.52
N ASN A 66 -20.28 12.85 7.92
CA ASN A 66 -19.45 13.86 8.60
C ASN A 66 -20.15 14.44 9.85
N THR A 67 -20.79 13.59 10.64
CA THR A 67 -21.59 14.03 11.80
C THR A 67 -21.17 13.36 13.10
N VAL A 68 -21.48 14.03 14.22
CA VAL A 68 -21.47 13.47 15.57
C VAL A 68 -22.91 13.27 16.00
N GLU A 69 -23.29 12.04 16.25
CA GLU A 69 -24.65 11.63 16.60
C GLU A 69 -24.74 11.33 18.09
N ILE A 70 -25.81 11.82 18.72
CA ILE A 70 -26.13 11.59 20.12
C ILE A 70 -27.35 10.68 20.15
N LEU A 71 -27.18 9.56 20.82
CA LEU A 71 -28.14 8.49 20.99
C LEU A 71 -28.51 8.38 22.47
N SER A 72 -29.80 8.32 22.78
CA SER A 72 -30.28 8.06 24.13
C SER A 72 -30.88 6.65 24.23
N ARG A 73 -30.76 6.02 25.39
CA ARG A 73 -31.31 4.68 25.60
C ARG A 73 -32.83 4.74 25.83
N THR A 74 -33.56 4.11 24.93
CA THR A 74 -35.01 3.86 25.03
C THR A 74 -35.24 2.41 25.51
N LYS A 75 -36.50 2.04 25.84
CA LYS A 75 -36.86 0.68 26.31
C LYS A 75 -36.44 -0.43 25.33
N ASP A 76 -36.47 -0.13 24.03
CA ASP A 76 -36.26 -1.10 22.95
C ASP A 76 -34.87 -0.98 22.27
N GLY A 77 -34.01 -0.06 22.71
CA GLY A 77 -32.70 0.16 22.10
C GLY A 77 -32.14 1.56 22.33
N PHE A 78 -31.39 2.06 21.34
CA PHE A 78 -30.89 3.44 21.31
C PHE A 78 -31.59 4.22 20.20
N GLU A 79 -32.08 5.41 20.52
CA GLU A 79 -32.70 6.32 19.55
C GLU A 79 -31.86 7.58 19.38
N LYS A 80 -31.76 8.04 18.12
CA LYS A 80 -31.01 9.25 17.78
C LYS A 80 -31.76 10.48 18.25
N THR A 81 -31.26 11.09 19.31
CA THR A 81 -31.80 12.32 19.88
C THR A 81 -31.30 13.55 19.12
N LYS A 82 -30.04 13.52 18.68
CA LYS A 82 -29.43 14.65 17.98
C LYS A 82 -28.41 14.22 16.94
N GLN A 83 -28.32 14.98 15.87
CA GLN A 83 -27.29 14.85 14.85
C GLN A 83 -26.62 16.20 14.66
N LEU A 84 -25.30 16.25 14.84
CA LEU A 84 -24.50 17.46 14.74
C LEU A 84 -23.60 17.33 13.53
N LEU A 85 -23.87 18.13 12.49
CA LEU A 85 -22.99 18.23 11.34
C LEU A 85 -21.69 18.91 11.75
N VAL A 86 -20.55 18.25 11.50
CA VAL A 86 -19.24 18.77 11.90
C VAL A 86 -18.80 19.91 11.00
N ASP A 87 -18.97 19.73 9.68
CA ASP A 87 -18.67 20.73 8.66
C ASP A 87 -19.39 20.37 7.35
N ASN A 88 -19.60 21.37 6.48
CA ASN A 88 -20.27 21.21 5.20
C ASN A 88 -19.37 21.60 4.03
N ALA A 89 -19.43 20.84 2.94
CA ALA A 89 -18.69 21.12 1.71
C ALA A 89 -19.45 22.17 0.86
N GLU A 90 -19.10 23.44 0.98
CA GLU A 90 -19.72 24.49 0.14
C GLU A 90 -19.20 24.50 -1.32
N GLY A 91 -18.09 23.80 -1.64
CA GLY A 91 -17.50 23.80 -3.00
C GLY A 91 -16.67 22.56 -3.37
N ARG A 92 -16.64 22.21 -4.67
CA ARG A 92 -15.99 20.99 -5.21
C ARG A 92 -14.46 20.93 -5.04
N HIS A 93 -13.80 22.05 -4.74
CA HIS A 93 -12.33 22.13 -4.66
C HIS A 93 -11.78 22.27 -3.24
N ASP A 94 -12.65 22.30 -2.22
CA ASP A 94 -12.26 22.58 -0.83
C ASP A 94 -12.28 21.34 0.08
N VAL A 95 -12.28 20.13 -0.48
CA VAL A 95 -12.35 18.88 0.31
C VAL A 95 -11.26 18.81 1.39
N PHE A 96 -10.06 19.33 1.12
CA PHE A 96 -8.96 19.35 2.08
C PHE A 96 -9.16 20.32 3.26
N LYS A 97 -10.11 21.25 3.16
CA LYS A 97 -10.46 22.22 4.20
C LYS A 97 -11.60 21.74 5.11
N ILE A 98 -12.36 20.72 4.67
CA ILE A 98 -13.47 20.16 5.44
C ILE A 98 -12.91 19.53 6.72
N TYR A 99 -13.49 19.90 7.85
CA TYR A 99 -13.20 19.23 9.11
C TYR A 99 -13.91 17.89 9.19
N VAL A 100 -13.14 16.84 9.47
CA VAL A 100 -13.63 15.48 9.65
C VAL A 100 -13.52 15.10 11.13
N PRO A 101 -14.57 14.56 11.77
CA PRO A 101 -14.52 14.11 13.15
C PRO A 101 -13.51 12.96 13.28
N GLN A 102 -12.55 13.13 14.19
CA GLN A 102 -11.47 12.17 14.41
C GLN A 102 -11.74 11.30 15.63
N SER A 103 -12.14 11.92 16.75
CA SER A 103 -12.32 11.27 18.04
C SER A 103 -13.47 11.89 18.83
N VAL A 104 -14.15 11.10 19.65
CA VAL A 104 -15.21 11.54 20.57
C VAL A 104 -15.10 10.79 21.90
N ALA A 105 -15.35 11.48 23.01
CA ALA A 105 -15.39 10.91 24.35
C ALA A 105 -16.43 11.64 25.20
N VAL A 106 -16.82 11.03 26.33
CA VAL A 106 -17.64 11.69 27.36
C VAL A 106 -16.84 11.78 28.64
N TYR A 107 -16.63 12.99 29.14
CA TYR A 107 -15.91 13.27 30.37
C TYR A 107 -16.74 14.19 31.25
N GLU A 108 -16.91 13.83 32.53
CA GLU A 108 -17.64 14.66 33.51
C GLU A 108 -19.00 15.17 32.98
N HIS A 109 -19.80 14.29 32.37
CA HIS A 109 -21.11 14.61 31.76
C HIS A 109 -21.05 15.62 30.59
N HIS A 110 -19.88 15.79 29.99
CA HIS A 110 -19.69 16.59 28.78
C HIS A 110 -19.23 15.72 27.63
N ILE A 111 -19.82 15.95 26.46
CA ILE A 111 -19.37 15.34 25.22
C ILE A 111 -18.22 16.19 24.69
N VAL A 112 -17.05 15.58 24.52
CA VAL A 112 -15.90 16.21 23.90
C VAL A 112 -15.66 15.53 22.57
N TYR A 113 -15.59 16.29 21.49
CA TYR A 113 -15.21 15.74 20.19
C TYR A 113 -14.15 16.58 19.51
N LEU A 114 -13.29 15.90 18.77
CA LEU A 114 -12.20 16.47 18.00
C LEU A 114 -12.50 16.29 16.52
N ALA A 115 -12.37 17.37 15.76
CA ALA A 115 -12.41 17.33 14.31
C ALA A 115 -11.19 18.02 13.71
N SER A 116 -10.72 17.50 12.59
CA SER A 116 -9.46 17.92 11.99
C SER A 116 -9.57 18.00 10.47
N ASN A 117 -8.88 18.99 9.91
CA ASN A 117 -8.57 19.06 8.49
C ASN A 117 -7.04 18.99 8.31
N ARG A 118 -6.55 19.22 7.09
CA ARG A 118 -5.12 19.16 6.79
C ARG A 118 -4.27 20.14 7.61
N ASP A 119 -4.78 21.35 7.84
CA ASP A 119 -3.98 22.48 8.34
C ASP A 119 -4.26 22.82 9.81
N SER A 120 -5.40 22.40 10.33
CA SER A 120 -5.92 22.81 11.63
C SER A 120 -6.91 21.80 12.19
N SER A 121 -7.14 21.90 13.49
CA SER A 121 -8.10 21.07 14.20
C SER A 121 -8.87 21.91 15.20
N PHE A 122 -10.02 21.42 15.61
CA PHE A 122 -10.75 22.00 16.71
C PHE A 122 -11.31 20.93 17.63
N VAL A 123 -11.43 21.28 18.90
CA VAL A 123 -12.16 20.53 19.92
C VAL A 123 -13.41 21.31 20.28
N LYS A 124 -14.53 20.61 20.37
CA LYS A 124 -15.78 21.13 20.91
C LYS A 124 -16.19 20.37 22.15
N VAL A 125 -16.76 21.11 23.08
CA VAL A 125 -17.41 20.57 24.27
C VAL A 125 -18.90 20.87 24.16
N LEU A 126 -19.70 19.84 24.38
CA LEU A 126 -21.15 19.91 24.36
C LEU A 126 -21.70 19.34 25.67
N THR A 127 -22.90 19.77 26.05
CA THR A 127 -23.71 19.04 27.02
C THR A 127 -24.18 17.70 26.43
N LEU A 128 -24.70 16.80 27.27
CA LEU A 128 -25.31 15.54 26.80
C LEU A 128 -26.50 15.77 25.85
N ASP A 129 -27.19 16.91 25.97
CA ASP A 129 -28.24 17.34 25.03
C ASP A 129 -27.70 17.96 23.73
N GLY A 130 -26.37 17.96 23.58
CA GLY A 130 -25.63 18.49 22.43
C GLY A 130 -25.67 20.02 22.33
N VAL A 131 -25.83 20.75 23.43
CA VAL A 131 -25.70 22.21 23.45
C VAL A 131 -24.22 22.56 23.54
N GLU A 132 -23.73 23.39 22.62
CA GLU A 132 -22.32 23.80 22.59
C GLU A 132 -21.98 24.66 23.82
N LYS A 133 -20.88 24.31 24.49
CA LYS A 133 -20.35 25.00 25.66
C LYS A 133 -19.06 25.75 25.33
N GLU A 134 -18.13 25.03 24.70
CA GLU A 134 -16.80 25.55 24.42
C GLU A 134 -16.31 25.12 23.04
N PHE A 135 -15.50 25.98 22.42
CA PHE A 135 -14.90 25.76 21.11
C PHE A 135 -13.45 26.21 21.10
N PHE A 136 -12.54 25.27 20.83
CA PHE A 136 -11.11 25.53 20.75
C PHE A 136 -10.57 25.12 19.39
N LYS A 137 -9.98 26.07 18.66
CA LYS A 137 -9.33 25.81 17.37
C LYS A 137 -7.83 26.05 17.46
N PHE A 138 -7.06 25.12 16.91
CA PHE A 138 -5.61 25.18 16.89
C PHE A 138 -5.04 24.74 15.54
N ARG A 139 -3.77 25.06 15.30
CA ARG A 139 -3.07 24.73 14.05
C ARG A 139 -2.48 23.32 14.14
N GLY A 140 -2.50 22.62 13.01
CA GLY A 140 -2.05 21.23 12.88
C GLY A 140 -3.20 20.23 12.91
N ALA A 141 -2.99 19.12 12.22
CA ALA A 141 -3.90 17.98 12.20
C ALA A 141 -3.75 17.15 13.48
N ALA A 142 -4.84 16.96 14.21
CA ALA A 142 -4.95 16.10 15.37
C ALA A 142 -5.72 14.83 15.01
N GLN A 143 -5.57 13.77 15.80
CA GLN A 143 -6.23 12.49 15.54
C GLN A 143 -6.92 11.94 16.79
N ALA A 144 -6.31 12.15 17.95
CA ALA A 144 -6.79 11.58 19.21
C ALA A 144 -6.67 12.60 20.35
N PHE A 145 -7.43 12.39 21.39
CA PHE A 145 -7.26 13.08 22.65
C PHE A 145 -7.51 12.10 23.82
N SER A 146 -7.01 12.46 24.99
CA SER A 146 -7.20 11.72 26.23
C SER A 146 -7.31 12.72 27.37
N TYR A 147 -8.18 12.42 28.32
CA TYR A 147 -8.38 13.23 29.51
C TYR A 147 -7.88 12.51 30.74
N ASP A 148 -7.09 13.22 31.53
CA ASP A 148 -6.66 12.79 32.84
C ASP A 148 -7.59 13.37 33.91
N VAL A 149 -8.36 12.49 34.55
CA VAL A 149 -9.31 12.83 35.61
C VAL A 149 -8.62 13.37 36.87
N SER A 150 -7.39 12.95 37.15
CA SER A 150 -6.62 13.31 38.35
C SER A 150 -5.99 14.70 38.24
N THR A 151 -5.39 15.03 37.08
CA THR A 151 -4.76 16.33 36.84
C THR A 151 -5.68 17.34 36.18
N LYS A 152 -6.85 16.91 35.69
CA LYS A 152 -7.81 17.71 34.92
C LYS A 152 -7.19 18.30 33.65
N LEU A 153 -6.32 17.54 33.00
CA LEU A 153 -5.66 17.93 31.76
C LEU A 153 -6.18 17.11 30.58
N LEU A 154 -6.51 17.80 29.50
CA LEU A 154 -6.90 17.21 28.24
C LEU A 154 -5.71 17.25 27.28
N TYR A 155 -5.20 16.08 26.94
CA TYR A 155 -4.09 15.88 26.02
C TYR A 155 -4.64 15.63 24.61
N ILE A 156 -4.12 16.32 23.61
CA ILE A 156 -4.53 16.18 22.21
C ILE A 156 -3.31 15.82 21.39
N ALA A 157 -3.32 14.66 20.74
CA ALA A 157 -2.24 14.19 19.89
C ALA A 157 -2.53 14.53 18.42
N GLY A 158 -1.55 15.15 17.78
CA GLY A 158 -1.52 15.33 16.33
C GLY A 158 -0.28 14.75 15.68
N SER A 159 -0.46 14.15 14.51
CA SER A 159 0.63 13.56 13.74
C SER A 159 1.44 14.63 13.03
N ASN A 160 2.76 14.51 13.05
CA ASN A 160 3.68 15.27 12.22
C ASN A 160 4.60 14.30 11.44
N ALA A 161 5.44 14.81 10.54
CA ALA A 161 6.34 13.98 9.73
C ALA A 161 7.36 13.16 10.55
N ALA A 162 7.65 13.57 11.79
CA ALA A 162 8.63 12.95 12.68
C ALA A 162 8.01 12.11 13.81
N GLY A 163 6.68 12.08 13.96
CA GLY A 163 5.99 11.47 15.11
C GLY A 163 4.71 12.22 15.50
N TYR A 164 4.57 12.57 16.78
CA TYR A 164 3.38 13.20 17.34
C TYR A 164 3.70 14.47 18.15
N ASN A 165 2.91 15.51 17.95
CA ASN A 165 2.86 16.69 18.84
C ASN A 165 1.68 16.53 19.79
N VAL A 166 1.91 16.76 21.08
CA VAL A 166 0.85 16.73 22.09
C VAL A 166 0.58 18.15 22.58
N PHE A 167 -0.66 18.60 22.40
CA PHE A 167 -1.20 19.84 22.94
C PHE A 167 -1.92 19.55 24.24
N VAL A 168 -1.83 20.48 25.20
CA VAL A 168 -2.47 20.31 26.51
C VAL A 168 -3.45 21.45 26.76
N ILE A 169 -4.68 21.08 27.05
CA ILE A 169 -5.73 22.00 27.50
C ILE A 169 -5.96 21.78 28.99
N ASP A 170 -5.96 22.87 29.76
CA ASP A 170 -6.27 22.87 31.18
C ASP A 170 -7.79 22.91 31.40
N ALA A 171 -8.33 21.86 32.01
CA ALA A 171 -9.73 21.75 32.40
C ALA A 171 -9.92 21.77 33.93
N THR A 172 -8.94 22.30 34.70
CA THR A 172 -9.02 22.40 36.18
C THR A 172 -10.21 23.22 36.67
N LYS A 173 -10.70 24.17 35.86
CA LYS A 173 -11.90 24.98 36.16
C LYS A 173 -13.20 24.33 35.66
N GLY A 174 -13.13 23.09 35.18
CA GLY A 174 -14.23 22.38 34.54
C GLY A 174 -14.27 22.56 33.02
N PHE A 175 -15.00 21.66 32.35
CA PHE A 175 -15.16 21.67 30.89
C PHE A 175 -15.92 22.89 30.35
N ASP A 176 -16.67 23.59 31.21
CA ASP A 176 -17.33 24.86 30.89
C ASP A 176 -16.38 26.08 30.86
N ASN A 177 -15.14 25.96 31.36
CA ASN A 177 -14.20 27.10 31.48
C ASN A 177 -12.75 26.65 31.25
N MET A 178 -12.47 25.98 30.14
CA MET A 178 -11.14 25.46 29.85
C MET A 178 -10.16 26.57 29.41
N THR A 179 -8.86 26.39 29.70
CA THR A 179 -7.82 27.33 29.27
C THR A 179 -6.68 26.60 28.55
N ILE A 180 -6.14 27.18 27.46
CA ILE A 180 -5.05 26.55 26.70
C ILE A 180 -3.73 26.77 27.44
N LYS A 181 -2.99 25.70 27.74
CA LYS A 181 -1.61 25.79 28.26
C LYS A 181 -0.61 26.05 27.13
N GLY A 182 -0.67 27.21 26.49
CA GLY A 182 0.35 27.69 25.54
C GLY A 182 0.75 26.71 24.42
N SER A 183 2.00 26.84 23.93
CA SER A 183 2.61 26.06 22.83
C SER A 183 2.65 24.54 23.09
N PRO A 184 2.72 23.68 22.04
CA PRO A 184 2.73 22.22 22.19
C PRO A 184 3.79 21.78 23.21
N SER A 185 3.32 21.15 24.29
CA SER A 185 4.14 20.92 25.48
C SER A 185 5.04 19.70 25.34
N TYR A 186 4.66 18.73 24.50
CA TYR A 186 5.43 17.51 24.29
C TYR A 186 5.55 17.16 22.80
N GLN A 187 6.74 16.74 22.39
CA GLN A 187 7.04 16.21 21.06
C GLN A 187 7.52 14.78 21.22
N TYR A 188 6.74 13.83 20.70
CA TYR A 188 7.15 12.44 20.59
C TYR A 188 7.73 12.21 19.20
N ILE A 189 9.02 11.89 19.13
CA ILE A 189 9.66 11.51 17.88
C ILE A 189 9.46 10.01 17.71
N LYS A 190 8.72 9.61 16.67
CA LYS A 190 8.60 8.21 16.29
C LYS A 190 9.96 7.76 15.77
N LYS A 191 10.62 6.84 16.49
CA LYS A 191 11.86 6.21 16.02
C LYS A 191 11.65 5.68 14.59
N MET A 192 12.59 5.93 13.69
CA MET A 192 12.49 5.39 12.34
C MET A 192 12.69 3.87 12.42
N LYS A 193 12.06 3.09 11.52
CA LYS A 193 12.30 1.64 11.46
C LYS A 193 13.79 1.30 11.29
N ALA A 194 14.54 2.17 10.60
CA ALA A 194 15.98 2.05 10.46
C ALA A 194 16.72 2.15 11.81
N ASP A 195 16.30 3.06 12.70
CA ASP A 195 16.89 3.21 14.03
C ASP A 195 16.60 1.98 14.91
N GLU A 196 15.38 1.45 14.79
CA GLU A 196 14.99 0.22 15.49
C GLU A 196 15.79 -1.00 15.01
N ILE A 197 16.02 -1.10 13.69
CA ILE A 197 16.87 -2.14 13.10
C ILE A 197 18.32 -1.95 13.53
N ALA A 198 18.83 -0.72 13.58
CA ALA A 198 20.17 -0.42 14.05
C ALA A 198 20.36 -0.74 15.55
N GLU A 199 19.30 -0.60 16.35
CA GLU A 199 19.29 -0.98 17.77
C GLU A 199 19.30 -2.51 17.94
N LYS A 200 18.52 -3.24 17.13
CA LYS A 200 18.40 -4.71 17.18
C LYS A 200 19.55 -5.45 16.49
N ASP A 201 20.12 -4.88 15.44
CA ASP A 201 21.27 -5.41 14.69
C ASP A 201 22.31 -4.29 14.44
N PRO A 202 23.15 -3.97 15.46
CA PRO A 202 24.18 -2.93 15.34
C PRO A 202 25.24 -3.25 14.29
N SER A 203 25.42 -4.53 13.96
CA SER A 203 26.39 -5.00 12.98
C SER A 203 25.88 -4.96 11.55
N GLY A 204 24.55 -4.92 11.36
CA GLY A 204 23.87 -5.05 10.07
C GLY A 204 23.96 -6.44 9.42
N ALA A 205 24.56 -7.42 10.11
CA ALA A 205 24.81 -8.76 9.57
C ALA A 205 23.51 -9.54 9.33
N GLY A 206 22.53 -9.40 10.22
CA GLY A 206 21.22 -10.03 10.10
C GLY A 206 20.45 -9.49 8.89
N LEU A 207 20.48 -8.16 8.70
CA LEU A 207 19.89 -7.53 7.52
C LEU A 207 20.55 -8.01 6.22
N ALA A 208 21.88 -8.13 6.19
CA ALA A 208 22.63 -8.60 5.03
C ALA A 208 22.32 -10.06 4.67
N ILE A 209 22.24 -10.95 5.66
CA ILE A 209 21.91 -12.37 5.45
C ILE A 209 20.50 -12.52 4.87
N ILE A 210 19.52 -11.78 5.40
CA ILE A 210 18.14 -11.81 4.91
C ILE A 210 18.08 -11.27 3.47
N ALA A 211 18.76 -10.16 3.18
CA ALA A 211 18.80 -9.57 1.85
C ALA A 211 19.44 -10.52 0.81
N ILE A 212 20.60 -11.09 1.13
CA ILE A 212 21.28 -12.03 0.24
C ILE A 212 20.43 -13.31 0.07
N GLY A 213 19.90 -13.85 1.17
CA GLY A 213 19.09 -15.06 1.15
C GLY A 213 17.82 -14.94 0.29
N THR A 214 17.11 -13.82 0.39
CA THR A 214 15.91 -13.56 -0.42
C THR A 214 16.22 -13.46 -1.91
N VAL A 215 17.32 -12.80 -2.30
CA VAL A 215 17.75 -12.71 -3.71
C VAL A 215 18.05 -14.08 -4.30
N PHE A 216 18.85 -14.90 -3.60
CA PHE A 216 19.17 -16.25 -4.07
C PHE A 216 17.92 -17.15 -4.13
N LEU A 217 17.03 -17.05 -3.16
CA LEU A 217 15.79 -17.82 -3.14
C LEU A 217 14.90 -17.46 -4.35
N VAL A 218 14.76 -16.17 -4.68
CA VAL A 218 14.02 -15.71 -5.86
C VAL A 218 14.66 -16.21 -7.15
N LEU A 219 15.99 -16.12 -7.28
CA LEU A 219 16.70 -16.62 -8.47
C LEU A 219 16.55 -18.13 -8.67
N ILE A 220 16.63 -18.91 -7.58
CA ILE A 220 16.42 -20.36 -7.62
C ILE A 220 14.99 -20.69 -8.06
N LEU A 221 13.99 -19.99 -7.52
CA LEU A 221 12.60 -20.21 -7.91
C LEU A 221 12.36 -19.90 -9.38
N ILE A 222 12.86 -18.77 -9.87
CA ILE A 222 12.77 -18.41 -11.29
C ILE A 222 13.48 -19.48 -12.14
N SER A 223 14.67 -19.91 -11.74
CA SER A 223 15.42 -20.96 -12.45
C SER A 223 14.65 -22.29 -12.52
N VAL A 224 14.03 -22.73 -11.41
CA VAL A 224 13.24 -23.96 -11.36
C VAL A 224 11.98 -23.83 -12.20
N VAL A 225 11.26 -22.71 -12.11
CA VAL A 225 10.06 -22.44 -12.92
C VAL A 225 10.42 -22.46 -14.40
N LEU A 226 11.47 -21.76 -14.81
CA LEU A 226 11.91 -21.73 -16.20
C LEU A 226 12.36 -23.12 -16.69
N SER A 227 13.19 -23.81 -15.91
CA SER A 227 13.73 -25.14 -16.27
C SER A 227 12.63 -26.21 -16.34
N VAL A 228 11.68 -26.18 -15.42
CA VAL A 228 10.60 -27.18 -15.36
C VAL A 228 9.51 -26.90 -16.37
N LEU A 229 9.08 -25.65 -16.55
CA LEU A 229 8.03 -25.32 -17.53
C LEU A 229 8.55 -25.33 -18.96
N PHE A 230 9.63 -24.59 -19.26
CA PHE A 230 10.13 -24.48 -20.64
C PHE A 230 10.89 -25.74 -21.07
N GLY A 231 11.74 -26.30 -20.20
CA GLY A 231 12.50 -27.51 -20.51
C GLY A 231 11.61 -28.72 -20.80
N LYS A 232 10.54 -28.93 -20.02
CA LYS A 232 9.60 -30.03 -20.26
C LYS A 232 8.63 -29.74 -21.42
N LEU A 233 8.26 -28.48 -21.66
CA LEU A 233 7.38 -28.12 -22.77
C LEU A 233 8.08 -28.30 -24.13
N MET A 234 9.33 -27.86 -24.27
CA MET A 234 10.16 -28.06 -25.47
C MET A 234 10.32 -29.54 -25.80
N VAL A 235 10.75 -30.35 -24.82
CA VAL A 235 10.96 -31.80 -25.01
C VAL A 235 9.65 -32.52 -25.34
N ASN A 236 8.53 -32.15 -24.71
CA ASN A 236 7.23 -32.76 -25.02
C ASN A 236 6.69 -32.36 -26.40
N ILE A 237 6.99 -31.16 -26.91
CA ILE A 237 6.57 -30.72 -28.25
C ILE A 237 7.41 -31.42 -29.33
N GLN A 238 8.72 -31.60 -29.10
CA GLN A 238 9.59 -32.33 -30.02
C GLN A 238 9.21 -33.82 -30.12
N ASN A 239 8.96 -34.48 -28.98
CA ASN A 239 8.55 -35.89 -28.94
C ASN A 239 7.19 -36.14 -29.61
N LYS A 240 6.27 -35.15 -29.59
CA LYS A 240 4.97 -35.25 -30.27
C LYS A 240 5.04 -35.03 -31.78
N LYS A 241 6.04 -34.33 -32.30
CA LYS A 241 6.28 -34.19 -33.76
C LYS A 241 6.98 -35.42 -34.35
N GLY A 242 7.83 -36.11 -33.58
CA GLY A 242 8.47 -37.36 -34.00
C GLY A 242 7.52 -38.56 -34.12
N GLN A 243 6.37 -38.55 -33.43
CA GLN A 243 5.38 -39.64 -33.47
C GLN A 243 4.26 -39.44 -34.52
N LYS A 244 4.25 -38.31 -35.25
CA LYS A 244 3.26 -38.01 -36.29
C LYS A 244 3.86 -38.10 -37.71
N GLN A 245 4.66 -39.12 -37.98
CA GLN A 245 4.86 -39.56 -39.37
C GLN A 245 3.87 -40.71 -39.63
N PRO A 246 2.94 -40.58 -40.60
CA PRO A 246 2.03 -41.67 -40.91
C PRO A 246 2.83 -42.79 -41.59
N ASN A 247 2.64 -44.01 -41.11
CA ASN A 247 3.00 -45.23 -41.83
C ASN A 247 2.36 -45.17 -43.22
N ALA A 248 3.15 -44.95 -44.26
CA ALA A 248 2.79 -45.26 -45.63
C ALA A 248 3.38 -46.64 -45.98
N VAL A 249 2.49 -47.51 -46.41
CA VAL A 249 2.65 -48.95 -46.60
C VAL A 249 3.32 -49.26 -47.95
N ILE A 250 4.39 -50.06 -47.88
CA ILE A 250 4.89 -51.13 -48.80
C ILE A 250 5.09 -50.81 -50.30
N SER A 251 6.36 -50.91 -50.75
CA SER A 251 6.75 -51.78 -51.89
C SER A 251 8.25 -52.04 -51.90
N ASP A 252 8.59 -53.30 -51.60
CA ASP A 252 9.69 -54.17 -52.05
C ASP A 252 11.11 -53.65 -52.35
N ASN A 253 12.02 -54.42 -51.75
CA ASN A 253 13.42 -54.73 -52.09
C ASN A 253 14.58 -53.95 -51.44
N GLU A 254 15.46 -54.80 -50.91
CA GLU A 254 16.86 -54.64 -50.53
C GLU A 254 17.26 -53.85 -49.27
N LYS A 255 17.69 -54.65 -48.27
CA LYS A 255 18.89 -54.47 -47.43
C LYS A 255 19.35 -53.02 -47.21
N THR A 256 19.13 -52.48 -46.01
CA THR A 256 20.21 -52.02 -45.10
C THR A 256 19.66 -51.39 -43.83
N ALA A 257 20.31 -51.75 -42.71
CA ALA A 257 20.48 -50.99 -41.47
C ALA A 257 19.25 -50.32 -40.82
N SER A 258 18.83 -50.92 -39.69
CA SER A 258 18.31 -50.26 -38.49
C SER A 258 18.57 -48.75 -38.44
N LYS A 259 17.58 -47.94 -38.86
CA LYS A 259 17.59 -46.49 -38.66
C LYS A 259 17.20 -46.20 -37.21
N LYS A 260 18.20 -46.21 -36.33
CA LYS A 260 18.14 -45.54 -35.02
C LYS A 260 17.67 -44.11 -35.27
N THR A 261 16.65 -43.67 -34.55
CA THR A 261 16.35 -42.27 -34.33
C THR A 261 17.52 -41.65 -33.58
N SER A 262 18.54 -41.21 -34.31
CA SER A 262 19.64 -40.43 -33.76
C SER A 262 19.14 -39.02 -33.49
N ASP A 263 19.42 -38.52 -32.29
CA ASP A 263 19.43 -37.08 -32.00
C ASP A 263 20.13 -36.36 -33.14
N ILE A 264 19.46 -35.37 -33.72
CA ILE A 264 20.01 -34.58 -34.82
C ILE A 264 21.26 -33.87 -34.27
N SER A 265 22.43 -34.19 -34.82
CA SER A 265 23.71 -33.69 -34.34
C SER A 265 23.79 -32.18 -34.55
N GLY A 266 24.54 -31.46 -33.71
CA GLY A 266 24.82 -30.03 -33.91
C GLY A 266 25.45 -29.72 -35.27
N GLU A 267 26.10 -30.72 -35.87
CA GLU A 267 26.66 -30.67 -37.23
C GLU A 267 25.58 -30.57 -38.31
N GLU A 268 24.46 -31.28 -38.14
CA GLU A 268 23.33 -31.23 -39.07
C GLU A 268 22.64 -29.88 -39.00
N PHE A 269 22.52 -29.29 -37.81
CA PHE A 269 22.03 -27.92 -37.65
C PHE A 269 22.98 -26.88 -38.26
N ALA A 270 24.30 -27.06 -38.10
CA ALA A 270 25.30 -26.18 -38.72
C ALA A 270 25.24 -26.26 -40.25
N ALA A 271 25.08 -27.46 -40.81
CA ALA A 271 24.92 -27.65 -42.26
C ALA A 271 23.63 -27.01 -42.80
N ILE A 272 22.51 -27.15 -42.09
CA ILE A 272 21.25 -26.49 -42.45
C ILE A 272 21.39 -24.96 -42.36
N ALA A 273 22.02 -24.44 -41.30
CA ALA A 273 22.24 -23.01 -41.13
C ALA A 273 23.15 -22.45 -42.24
N ALA A 274 24.21 -23.17 -42.62
CA ALA A 274 25.09 -22.79 -43.72
C ALA A 274 24.36 -22.79 -45.07
N ALA A 275 23.51 -23.79 -45.33
CA ALA A 275 22.72 -23.84 -46.56
C ALA A 275 21.74 -22.66 -46.66
N ILE A 276 21.08 -22.28 -45.57
CA ILE A 276 20.18 -21.13 -45.52
C ILE A 276 20.95 -19.81 -45.69
N HIS A 277 22.12 -19.69 -45.05
CA HIS A 277 22.97 -18.50 -45.19
C HIS A 277 23.38 -18.29 -46.65
N LEU A 278 23.86 -19.33 -47.32
CA LEU A 278 24.29 -19.25 -48.72
C LEU A 278 23.11 -18.93 -49.66
N TYR A 279 21.94 -19.53 -49.42
CA TYR A 279 20.73 -19.23 -50.20
C TYR A 279 20.29 -17.77 -50.05
N ASN A 280 20.35 -17.22 -48.84
CA ASN A 280 19.96 -15.83 -48.60
C ASN A 280 21.00 -14.84 -49.15
N ASP A 281 22.29 -15.16 -49.07
CA ASP A 281 23.37 -14.36 -49.69
C ASP A 281 23.17 -14.27 -51.22
N GLU A 282 22.73 -15.35 -51.86
CA GLU A 282 22.42 -15.38 -53.29
C GLU A 282 21.18 -14.56 -53.68
N MET A 283 20.30 -14.24 -52.72
CA MET A 283 19.04 -13.51 -52.97
C MET A 283 19.10 -12.01 -52.68
N HIS A 284 20.19 -11.51 -52.10
CA HIS A 284 20.40 -10.07 -51.91
C HIS A 284 21.23 -9.51 -53.07
N ASP A 285 20.65 -8.57 -53.83
CA ASP A 285 21.41 -7.82 -54.84
C ASP A 285 22.56 -7.07 -54.13
N GLU A 286 23.79 -7.14 -54.66
CA GLU A 286 24.93 -6.41 -54.08
C GLU A 286 24.62 -4.90 -54.06
N GLU A 287 24.35 -4.37 -52.87
CA GLU A 287 24.03 -2.96 -52.70
C GLU A 287 25.26 -2.10 -53.04
N SER A 288 25.11 -1.13 -53.94
CA SER A 288 26.22 -0.21 -54.26
C SER A 288 26.54 0.65 -53.04
N THR A 289 27.76 0.60 -52.51
CA THR A 289 28.21 1.41 -51.36
C THR A 289 28.31 2.92 -51.66
N ILE A 290 27.85 3.37 -52.83
CA ILE A 290 27.85 4.78 -53.25
C ILE A 290 26.48 5.38 -53.01
N LEU A 291 26.32 6.04 -51.85
CA LEU A 291 25.13 6.83 -51.53
C LEU A 291 25.15 8.15 -52.33
N THR A 292 24.40 8.22 -53.44
CA THR A 292 24.22 9.48 -54.19
C THR A 292 23.10 10.31 -53.54
N ILE A 293 23.48 11.20 -52.62
CA ILE A 293 22.53 12.10 -51.94
C ILE A 293 22.26 13.32 -52.82
N ASN A 294 21.13 13.31 -53.54
CA ASN A 294 20.60 14.51 -54.18
C ASN A 294 20.04 15.46 -53.12
N LYS A 295 20.85 16.43 -52.68
CA LYS A 295 20.42 17.49 -51.76
C LYS A 295 19.43 18.42 -52.48
N VAL A 296 18.15 18.11 -52.40
CA VAL A 296 17.10 19.08 -52.75
C VAL A 296 17.12 20.15 -51.66
N ALA A 297 17.52 21.37 -52.02
CA ALA A 297 17.46 22.53 -51.12
C ALA A 297 16.00 22.91 -50.84
N LYS A 298 15.28 22.12 -50.04
CA LYS A 298 14.00 22.53 -49.48
C LYS A 298 14.30 23.52 -48.35
N ALA A 299 14.32 24.81 -48.66
CA ALA A 299 14.52 25.90 -47.70
C ALA A 299 13.40 26.02 -46.64
N TYR A 300 12.37 25.17 -46.70
CA TYR A 300 11.33 25.08 -45.70
C TYR A 300 10.79 23.65 -45.63
N SER A 301 10.65 23.13 -44.41
CA SER A 301 9.85 21.94 -44.10
C SER A 301 8.54 22.42 -43.47
N PRO A 302 7.37 22.00 -43.97
CA PRO A 302 6.07 22.38 -43.39
C PRO A 302 5.99 22.07 -41.89
N TRP A 303 6.68 21.03 -41.42
CA TRP A 303 6.68 20.58 -40.04
C TRP A 303 7.42 21.53 -39.07
N SER A 304 8.27 22.44 -39.56
CA SER A 304 9.04 23.42 -38.76
C SER A 304 8.55 24.87 -38.94
N SER A 305 7.39 25.07 -39.57
CA SER A 305 6.92 26.43 -39.85
C SER A 305 6.23 27.04 -38.62
N LYS A 306 6.99 27.90 -37.90
CA LYS A 306 6.53 28.66 -36.71
C LYS A 306 5.30 29.55 -36.96
N LEU A 307 4.95 29.80 -38.23
CA LEU A 307 3.80 30.61 -38.64
C LEU A 307 2.46 30.00 -38.20
N TYR A 308 2.32 28.68 -38.21
CA TYR A 308 1.06 28.02 -37.82
C TYR A 308 0.81 27.99 -36.30
N ASN A 309 1.80 28.35 -35.48
CA ASN A 309 1.67 28.38 -34.02
C ASN A 309 1.39 29.78 -33.45
N MET A 310 1.18 30.79 -34.31
CA MET A 310 0.83 32.14 -33.86
C MET A 310 -0.68 32.34 -33.91
N ASN A 311 -1.31 32.47 -32.74
CA ASN A 311 -2.73 32.81 -32.64
C ASN A 311 -2.89 34.34 -32.70
N PRO A 312 -3.57 34.93 -33.70
CA PRO A 312 -3.73 36.38 -33.77
C PRO A 312 -4.66 36.87 -32.64
N TYR A 313 -4.14 37.77 -31.81
CA TYR A 313 -4.92 38.43 -30.75
C TYR A 313 -6.01 39.30 -31.39
N ARG A 314 -7.27 39.03 -31.03
CA ARG A 314 -8.44 39.78 -31.53
C ARG A 314 -8.66 40.99 -30.61
N ARG A 315 -8.58 42.21 -31.17
CA ARG A 315 -8.94 43.45 -30.47
C ARG A 315 -10.45 43.55 -30.28
#